data_AF-A0A3S4ZBX8-F1
#
_entry.id   AF-A0A3S4ZBX8-F1
#
_cell.length_a   1.000
_cell.length_b   1.000
_cell.length_c   1.000
_cell.angle_alpha   90.00
_cell.angle_beta   90.00
_cell.angle_gamma   90.00
#
_symmetry.space_group_name_H-M   'P 1'
#
loop_
_entity.id
_entity.type
_entity.pdbx_description
1 polymer ?
#
loop_
_entity_poly.entity_id
_entity_poly.type
_entity_poly.pdbx_seq_one_letter_code
_entity_poly.pdbx_strand_id
1 'polypeptide(L)'
;MYRFHKDRLVKCTEVSYSLGVNSRIYLFEPLLSVKSRSRIWDNLQMWEDAFFDSIAQERDIIGLDQAPLESMAHYQSLGPNERRQLELDEDRLLAVLLHNLFASMIMMRVDRAQLRAHIRRWQARCRLSLHYAQTVSRLLEAMPYLVVG
;
A
#
# COMPACT_ATOMS: atom_id res chain seq x y z
N MET A 1 20.49 3.79 6.03
CA MET A 1 19.63 3.80 7.24
C MET A 1 19.44 5.23 7.70
N TYR A 2 18.23 5.67 8.08
CA TYR A 2 17.95 7.02 8.55
C TYR A 2 17.06 6.96 9.81
N ARG A 3 17.26 7.87 10.77
CA ARG A 3 16.42 8.05 11.97
C ARG A 3 15.84 9.45 12.02
N PHE A 4 14.63 9.61 12.55
CA PHE A 4 14.05 10.94 12.75
C PHE A 4 14.51 11.54 14.08
N HIS A 5 15.14 12.71 14.04
CA HIS A 5 15.60 13.42 15.22
C HIS A 5 15.47 14.92 15.02
N LYS A 6 14.80 15.63 15.96
CA LYS A 6 14.57 17.08 15.92
C LYS A 6 14.06 17.54 14.55
N ASP A 7 12.95 16.94 14.12
CA ASP A 7 12.26 17.25 12.87
C ASP A 7 13.09 17.06 11.59
N ARG A 8 14.13 16.23 11.64
CA ARG A 8 14.99 15.92 10.49
C ARG A 8 15.28 14.42 10.39
N LEU A 9 15.33 13.93 9.16
CA LEU A 9 15.82 12.59 8.84
C LEU A 9 17.36 12.60 8.87
N VAL A 10 17.99 11.86 9.77
CA VAL A 10 19.44 11.77 9.95
C VAL A 10 19.92 10.41 9.47
N LYS A 11 20.89 10.35 8.55
CA LYS A 11 21.47 9.08 8.06
C LYS A 11 22.27 8.39 9.17
N CYS A 12 21.84 7.21 9.59
CA CYS A 12 22.59 6.33 10.48
C CYS A 12 23.67 5.61 9.68
N THR A 13 24.93 6.01 9.89
CA THR A 13 26.10 5.17 9.60
C THR A 13 26.14 4.04 10.62
N GLU A 14 26.22 2.80 10.11
CA GLU A 14 26.39 1.52 10.79
C GLU A 14 26.03 1.48 12.28
N VAL A 15 24.88 0.86 12.58
CA VAL A 15 24.48 0.49 13.95
C VAL A 15 25.56 -0.43 14.53
N SER A 16 26.48 0.17 15.27
CA SER A 16 27.22 -0.55 16.30
C SER A 16 26.19 -0.91 17.34
N TYR A 17 25.90 -2.21 17.50
CA TYR A 17 25.12 -2.75 18.62
C TYR A 17 25.87 -2.59 19.96
N SER A 18 26.68 -1.54 20.11
CA SER A 18 27.32 -1.18 21.36
C SER A 18 26.24 -0.61 22.27
N LEU A 19 25.81 -1.44 23.22
CA LEU A 19 24.94 -1.10 24.34
C LEU A 19 25.31 0.27 24.93
N GLY A 20 24.43 1.25 24.79
CA GLY A 20 24.60 2.55 25.43
C GLY A 20 23.70 3.64 24.84
N VAL A 21 22.70 4.02 25.64
CA VAL A 21 21.94 5.29 25.59
C VAL A 21 20.80 5.37 24.55
N ASN A 22 19.56 5.14 25.04
CA ASN A 22 18.29 5.69 24.52
C ASN A 22 18.07 5.67 22.99
N SER A 23 18.40 4.56 22.32
CA SER A 23 17.98 4.37 20.93
C SER A 23 16.50 4.03 20.89
N ARG A 24 15.64 4.98 20.48
CA ARG A 24 14.27 4.65 20.07
C ARG A 24 14.36 3.69 18.88
N ILE A 25 13.78 2.50 19.04
CA ILE A 25 13.67 1.49 17.97
C ILE A 25 12.29 1.68 17.35
N TYR A 26 12.24 1.90 16.04
CA TYR A 26 10.94 1.92 15.36
C TYR A 26 10.51 0.49 15.05
N LEU A 27 9.23 0.18 15.25
CA LEU A 27 8.69 -1.17 15.03
C LEU A 27 8.92 -1.69 13.60
N PHE A 28 9.07 -0.80 12.62
CA PHE A 28 9.36 -1.16 11.23
C PHE A 28 10.85 -1.44 10.97
N GLU A 29 11.77 -1.01 11.84
CA GLU A 29 13.21 -1.19 11.62
C GLU A 29 13.64 -2.66 11.46
N PRO A 30 13.15 -3.61 12.29
CA PRO A 30 13.43 -5.02 12.08
C PRO A 30 12.94 -5.53 10.72
N LEU A 31 11.82 -5.00 10.22
CA LEU A 31 11.23 -5.42 8.94
C LEU A 31 12.10 -5.00 7.74
N LEU A 32 12.80 -3.87 7.86
CA LEU A 32 13.69 -3.32 6.82
C LEU A 32 15.14 -3.83 6.91
N SER A 33 15.46 -4.74 7.84
CA SER A 33 16.83 -5.23 8.06
C SER A 33 17.41 -5.87 6.80
N VAL A 34 18.45 -5.24 6.23
CA VAL A 34 19.17 -5.73 5.05
C VAL A 34 19.92 -7.03 5.34
N LYS A 35 20.40 -7.20 6.57
CA LYS A 35 21.19 -8.37 6.98
C LYS A 35 20.32 -9.63 7.15
N SER A 36 19.01 -9.46 7.34
CA SER A 36 18.10 -10.55 7.68
C SER A 36 16.69 -10.31 7.13
N ARG A 37 16.57 -10.03 5.83
CA ARG A 37 15.27 -9.80 5.19
C ARG A 37 14.42 -11.07 5.26
N SER A 38 13.20 -10.95 5.81
CA SER A 38 12.27 -12.08 5.93
C SER A 38 11.86 -12.62 4.55
N ARG A 39 11.78 -13.94 4.42
CA ARG A 39 11.28 -14.62 3.21
C ARG A 39 9.78 -14.41 3.00
N ILE A 40 9.04 -13.99 4.02
CA ILE A 40 7.60 -13.72 3.91
C ILE A 40 7.30 -12.64 2.87
N TRP A 41 8.22 -11.69 2.67
CA TRP A 41 8.07 -10.63 1.68
C TRP A 41 8.11 -11.13 0.23
N ASP A 42 8.67 -12.32 0.00
CA ASP A 42 8.67 -12.96 -1.33
C ASP A 42 7.39 -13.75 -1.58
N ASN A 43 6.56 -13.95 -0.56
CA ASN A 43 5.26 -14.57 -0.71
C ASN A 43 4.25 -13.53 -1.24
N LEU A 44 4.03 -13.52 -2.55
CA LEU A 44 3.06 -12.62 -3.18
C LEU A 44 1.62 -12.84 -2.68
N GLN A 45 1.24 -14.05 -2.28
CA GLN A 45 -0.09 -14.31 -1.75
C GLN A 45 -0.34 -13.50 -0.47
N MET A 46 0.67 -13.38 0.39
CA MET A 46 0.55 -12.59 1.61
C MET A 46 0.31 -11.10 1.33
N TRP A 47 0.94 -10.55 0.28
CA TRP A 47 0.66 -9.17 -0.15
C TRP A 47 -0.74 -9.01 -0.72
N GLU A 48 -1.25 -10.03 -1.40
CA GLU A 48 -2.61 -10.07 -1.92
C GLU A 48 -3.66 -10.14 -0.83
N ASP A 49 -3.47 -11.02 0.15
CA ASP A 49 -4.34 -11.14 1.32
C ASP A 49 -4.32 -9.81 2.09
N ALA A 50 -3.14 -9.25 2.36
CA ALA A 50 -3.00 -7.96 3.03
C ALA A 50 -3.68 -6.81 2.27
N PHE A 51 -3.67 -6.83 0.93
CA PHE A 51 -4.37 -5.85 0.11
C PHE A 51 -5.88 -5.92 0.28
N PHE A 52 -6.44 -7.13 0.17
CA PHE A 52 -7.89 -7.33 0.28
C PHE A 52 -8.39 -7.11 1.70
N ASP A 53 -7.61 -7.51 2.71
CA ASP A 53 -7.90 -7.22 4.11
C ASP A 53 -7.91 -5.70 4.37
N SER A 54 -6.95 -4.96 3.79
CA SER A 54 -6.91 -3.50 3.90
C SER A 54 -8.11 -2.84 3.21
N ILE A 55 -8.53 -3.34 2.04
CA ILE A 55 -9.73 -2.83 1.35
C ILE A 55 -10.97 -3.06 2.20
N ALA A 56 -11.15 -4.28 2.73
CA ALA A 56 -12.29 -4.62 3.55
C ALA A 56 -12.35 -3.75 4.80
N GLN A 57 -11.22 -3.61 5.50
CA GLN A 57 -11.11 -2.76 6.68
C GLN A 57 -11.40 -1.29 6.38
N GLU A 58 -10.78 -0.71 5.34
CA GLU A 58 -11.01 0.70 5.00
C GLU A 58 -12.46 0.95 4.59
N ARG A 59 -13.07 0.06 3.80
CA ARG A 59 -14.47 0.18 3.40
C ARG A 59 -15.42 0.10 4.60
N ASP A 60 -15.14 -0.75 5.57
CA ASP A 60 -15.91 -0.83 6.82
C ASP A 60 -15.80 0.50 7.60
N ILE A 61 -14.57 1.02 7.77
CA ILE A 61 -14.32 2.28 8.49
C ILE A 61 -15.06 3.47 7.87
N ILE A 62 -15.07 3.59 6.54
CA ILE A 62 -15.73 4.72 5.86
C ILE A 62 -17.20 4.46 5.51
N GLY A 63 -17.72 3.27 5.84
CA GLY A 63 -19.11 2.89 5.59
C GLY A 63 -19.44 2.59 4.12
N LEU A 64 -18.43 2.26 3.30
CA LEU A 64 -18.62 1.72 1.95
C LEU A 64 -18.98 0.23 1.96
N ASP A 65 -18.66 -0.51 3.03
CA ASP A 65 -19.04 -1.93 3.18
C ASP A 65 -20.47 -2.05 3.75
N GLN A 66 -21.48 -1.84 2.90
CA GLN A 66 -22.88 -2.04 3.29
C GLN A 66 -23.34 -3.47 2.94
N ALA A 67 -24.00 -4.14 3.90
CA ALA A 67 -24.48 -5.51 3.74
C ALA A 67 -25.28 -5.71 2.44
N PRO A 68 -25.11 -6.84 1.70
CA PRO A 68 -25.54 -6.98 0.31
C PRO A 68 -27.01 -6.67 -0.01
N LEU A 69 -27.93 -6.91 0.93
CA LEU A 69 -29.36 -6.69 0.73
C LEU A 69 -29.79 -5.24 1.01
N GLU A 70 -29.20 -4.61 2.01
CA GLU A 70 -29.49 -3.21 2.36
C GLU A 70 -28.81 -2.26 1.37
N SER A 71 -27.61 -2.62 0.90
CA SER A 71 -26.82 -1.85 -0.07
C SER A 71 -27.44 -1.80 -1.45
N MET A 72 -28.00 -2.90 -1.97
CA MET A 72 -28.64 -2.89 -3.29
C MET A 72 -29.90 -2.03 -3.32
N ALA A 73 -30.74 -2.13 -2.29
CA ALA A 73 -31.95 -1.32 -2.17
C ALA A 73 -31.61 0.16 -1.96
N HIS A 74 -30.63 0.46 -1.10
CA HIS A 74 -30.13 1.81 -0.90
C HIS A 74 -29.52 2.38 -2.18
N TYR A 75 -28.64 1.64 -2.86
CA TYR A 75 -28.01 2.05 -4.11
C TYR A 75 -29.03 2.34 -5.22
N GLN A 76 -30.07 1.52 -5.33
CA GLN A 76 -31.17 1.75 -6.28
C GLN A 76 -32.00 2.99 -5.93
N SER A 77 -32.04 3.40 -4.67
CA SER A 77 -32.70 4.64 -4.23
C SER A 77 -31.86 5.91 -4.46
N LEU A 78 -30.53 5.78 -4.57
CA LEU A 78 -29.63 6.91 -4.78
C LEU A 78 -29.82 7.57 -6.15
N GLY A 79 -29.67 8.90 -6.17
CA GLY A 79 -29.61 9.68 -7.40
C GLY A 79 -28.34 9.39 -8.21
N PRO A 80 -28.32 9.73 -9.51
CA PRO A 80 -27.16 9.48 -10.37
C PRO A 80 -25.87 10.18 -9.90
N ASN A 81 -25.99 11.34 -9.25
CA ASN A 81 -24.84 12.07 -8.70
C ASN A 81 -24.25 11.38 -7.46
N GLU A 82 -25.10 10.85 -6.58
CA GLU A 82 -24.68 10.15 -5.36
C GLU A 82 -24.00 8.83 -5.71
N ARG A 83 -24.56 8.08 -6.68
CA ARG A 83 -23.91 6.87 -7.21
C ARG A 83 -22.54 7.16 -7.79
N ARG A 84 -22.42 8.21 -8.60
CA ARG A 84 -21.13 8.63 -9.15
C ARG A 84 -20.14 9.04 -8.06
N GLN A 85 -20.61 9.70 -6.99
CA GLN A 85 -19.75 10.06 -5.87
C GLN A 85 -19.22 8.82 -5.14
N LEU A 86 -20.09 7.82 -4.88
CA LEU A 86 -19.67 6.54 -4.31
C LEU A 86 -18.66 5.80 -5.20
N GLU A 87 -18.88 5.77 -6.51
CA GLU A 87 -17.93 5.20 -7.47
C GLU A 87 -16.56 5.90 -7.41
N LEU A 88 -16.55 7.24 -7.31
CA LEU A 88 -15.32 8.02 -7.19
C LEU A 88 -14.59 7.81 -5.85
N ASP A 89 -15.34 7.67 -4.76
CA ASP A 89 -14.79 7.43 -3.43
C ASP A 89 -14.18 6.03 -3.32
N GLU A 90 -14.84 5.02 -3.90
CA GLU A 90 -14.33 3.66 -4.04
C GLU A 90 -13.04 3.61 -4.87
N ASP A 91 -13.05 4.24 -6.04
CA ASP A 91 -11.88 4.34 -6.91
C ASP A 91 -10.68 5.01 -6.21
N ARG A 92 -10.96 6.07 -5.43
CA ARG A 92 -9.95 6.78 -4.65
C ARG A 92 -9.35 5.89 -3.57
N LEU A 93 -10.18 5.16 -2.82
CA LEU A 93 -9.73 4.21 -1.80
C LEU A 93 -8.80 3.16 -2.40
N LEU A 94 -9.23 2.52 -3.49
CA LEU A 94 -8.45 1.47 -4.15
C LEU A 94 -7.11 2.00 -4.68
N ALA A 95 -7.10 3.20 -5.26
CA ALA A 95 -5.88 3.82 -5.77
C ALA A 95 -4.87 4.14 -4.67
N VAL A 96 -5.34 4.66 -3.52
CA VAL A 96 -4.49 4.97 -2.36
C VAL A 96 -3.89 3.70 -1.77
N LEU A 97 -4.71 2.66 -1.56
CA LEU A 97 -4.24 1.39 -1.02
C LEU A 97 -3.23 0.71 -1.95
N LEU A 98 -3.49 0.70 -3.27
CA LEU A 98 -2.53 0.18 -4.26
C LEU A 98 -1.20 0.94 -4.22
N HIS A 99 -1.24 2.27 -4.11
CA HIS A 99 -0.03 3.09 -4.00
C HIS A 99 0.77 2.75 -2.73
N ASN A 100 0.11 2.69 -1.58
CA ASN A 100 0.75 2.41 -0.29
C ASN A 100 1.35 1.02 -0.24
N LEU A 101 0.63 0.03 -0.80
CA LEU A 101 1.10 -1.34 -0.88
C LEU A 101 2.33 -1.46 -1.79
N PHE A 102 2.32 -0.77 -2.93
CA PHE A 102 3.48 -0.71 -3.83
C PHE A 102 4.71 -0.11 -3.15
N ALA A 103 4.55 1.02 -2.45
CA ALA A 103 5.62 1.64 -1.69
C ALA A 103 6.18 0.68 -0.64
N SER A 104 5.31 -0.04 0.07
CA SER A 104 5.68 -1.04 1.08
C SER A 104 6.46 -2.21 0.46
N MET A 105 6.01 -2.76 -0.67
CA MET A 105 6.71 -3.84 -1.38
C MET A 105 8.11 -3.41 -1.86
N ILE A 106 8.25 -2.16 -2.33
CA ILE A 106 9.56 -1.59 -2.67
C ILE A 106 10.45 -1.48 -1.43
N MET A 107 9.92 -0.95 -0.32
CA MET A 107 10.66 -0.83 0.94
C MET A 107 11.12 -2.20 1.47
N MET A 108 10.29 -3.24 1.31
CA MET A 108 10.60 -4.63 1.67
C MET A 108 11.43 -5.37 0.61
N ARG A 109 11.93 -4.66 -0.41
CA ARG A 109 12.84 -5.16 -1.46
C ARG A 109 12.29 -6.39 -2.19
N VAL A 110 10.98 -6.41 -2.44
CA VAL A 110 10.35 -7.43 -3.28
C VAL A 110 10.92 -7.34 -4.70
N ASP A 111 11.06 -8.48 -5.36
CA ASP A 111 11.56 -8.52 -6.73
C ASP A 111 10.70 -7.65 -7.68
N ARG A 112 11.38 -6.85 -8.49
CA ARG A 112 10.74 -5.84 -9.37
C ARG A 112 10.00 -6.46 -10.54
N ALA A 113 10.37 -7.64 -11.00
CA ALA A 113 9.63 -8.33 -12.06
C ALA A 113 8.33 -8.90 -11.50
N GLN A 114 8.39 -9.53 -10.33
CA GLN A 114 7.22 -10.02 -9.60
C GLN A 114 6.24 -8.90 -9.25
N LEU A 115 6.76 -7.77 -8.75
CA LEU A 115 5.98 -6.59 -8.41
C LEU A 115 5.18 -6.04 -9.59
N ARG A 116 5.82 -5.89 -10.77
CA ARG A 116 5.16 -5.45 -12.00
C ARG A 116 4.03 -6.38 -12.42
N ALA A 117 4.28 -7.70 -12.41
CA ALA A 117 3.28 -8.69 -12.80
C ALA A 117 2.09 -8.71 -11.84
N HIS A 118 2.33 -8.47 -10.54
CA HIS A 118 1.29 -8.47 -9.53
C HIS A 118 0.39 -7.23 -9.62
N ILE A 119 0.96 -6.04 -9.75
CA ILE A 119 0.19 -4.79 -9.87
C ILE A 119 -0.68 -4.78 -11.11
N ARG A 120 -0.17 -5.24 -12.26
CA ARG A 120 -0.99 -5.33 -13.49
C ARG A 120 -2.21 -6.23 -13.29
N ARG A 121 -2.07 -7.34 -12.55
CA ARG A 121 -3.19 -8.22 -12.21
C ARG A 121 -4.20 -7.54 -11.29
N TRP A 122 -3.74 -6.76 -10.30
CA TRP A 122 -4.64 -6.03 -9.41
C TRP A 122 -5.34 -4.86 -10.08
N GLN A 123 -4.66 -4.11 -10.96
CA GLN A 123 -5.29 -3.07 -11.78
C GLN A 123 -6.47 -3.66 -12.58
N ALA A 124 -6.29 -4.85 -13.17
CA ALA A 124 -7.36 -5.52 -13.90
C ALA A 124 -8.53 -5.95 -13.00
N ARG A 125 -8.27 -6.29 -11.73
CA ARG A 125 -9.30 -6.73 -10.76
C ARG A 125 -10.05 -5.59 -10.10
N CYS A 126 -9.37 -4.48 -9.80
CA CYS A 126 -9.94 -3.33 -9.09
C CYS A 126 -10.88 -2.50 -9.97
N ARG A 127 -10.86 -2.68 -11.30
CA ARG A 127 -11.71 -1.95 -12.26
C ARG A 127 -11.67 -0.42 -12.10
N LEU A 128 -10.52 0.11 -11.72
CA LEU A 128 -10.31 1.55 -11.53
C LEU A 128 -10.72 2.34 -12.76
N SER A 129 -11.32 3.53 -12.57
CA SER A 129 -11.44 4.48 -13.68
C SER A 129 -10.08 4.86 -14.25
N LEU A 130 -10.10 5.32 -15.51
CA LEU A 130 -8.90 5.63 -16.28
C LEU A 130 -7.94 6.57 -15.54
N HIS A 131 -8.47 7.57 -14.82
CA HIS A 131 -7.66 8.55 -14.08
C HIS A 131 -6.79 7.88 -12.99
N TYR A 132 -7.38 7.00 -12.19
CA TYR A 132 -6.66 6.30 -11.12
C TYR A 132 -5.76 5.19 -11.68
N ALA A 133 -6.21 4.50 -12.73
CA ALA A 133 -5.39 3.52 -13.43
C ALA A 133 -4.09 4.15 -13.98
N GLN A 134 -4.16 5.35 -14.56
CA GLN A 134 -2.99 6.12 -15.02
C GLN A 134 -2.04 6.48 -13.89
N THR A 135 -2.55 6.79 -12.70
CA THR A 135 -1.72 7.08 -11.53
C THR A 135 -0.92 5.86 -11.10
N VAL A 136 -1.56 4.68 -11.05
CA VAL A 136 -0.86 3.42 -10.75
C VAL A 136 0.13 3.03 -11.87
N SER A 137 -0.20 3.28 -13.14
CA SER A 137 0.71 3.03 -14.26
C SER A 137 1.96 3.91 -14.21
N ARG A 138 1.82 5.19 -13.84
CA ARG A 138 2.98 6.09 -13.63
C ARG A 138 3.90 5.59 -12.51
N LEU A 139 3.36 4.98 -11.45
CA LEU A 139 4.16 4.36 -10.40
C LEU A 139 4.97 3.16 -10.91
N LEU A 140 4.35 2.31 -11.75
CA LEU A 140 5.05 1.20 -12.41
C LEU A 140 6.18 1.68 -13.32
N GLU A 141 5.97 2.78 -14.04
CA GLU A 141 6.97 3.42 -14.90
C GLU A 141 8.11 4.06 -14.09
N ALA A 142 7.80 4.66 -12.95
CA ALA A 142 8.78 5.25 -12.05
C ALA A 142 9.62 4.18 -11.32
N MET A 143 9.10 2.95 -11.20
CA MET A 143 9.71 1.86 -10.44
C MET A 143 11.22 1.72 -10.68
N PRO A 144 11.76 1.62 -11.91
CA PRO A 144 13.20 1.42 -12.14
C PRO A 144 14.10 2.48 -11.51
N TYR A 145 13.57 3.70 -11.30
CA TYR A 145 14.31 4.84 -10.77
C TYR A 145 14.20 4.97 -9.25
N LEU A 146 13.31 4.21 -8.60
CA LEU A 146 13.16 4.23 -7.15
C LEU A 146 14.33 3.48 -6.49
N VAL A 147 15.20 4.22 -5.81
CA VAL A 147 16.34 3.68 -5.05
C VAL A 147 15.92 3.48 -3.60
N VAL A 148 16.04 2.25 -3.09
CA VAL A 148 15.87 1.94 -1.67
C VAL A 148 17.22 2.18 -0.98
N GLY A 149 17.34 3.27 -0.22
CA GLY A 149 18.59 3.72 0.43
C GLY A 149 18.93 3.02 1.76
#